data_AF-A0A1V8SYM0-F1
#
_entry.id   AF-A0A1V8SYM0-F1
#
_cell.length_a   1.000
_cell.length_b   1.000
_cell.length_c   1.000
_cell.angle_alpha   90.00
_cell.angle_beta   90.00
_cell.angle_gamma   90.00
#
_symmetry.space_group_name_H-M   'P 1'
#
loop_
_entity.id
_entity.type
_entity.pdbx_description
1 polymer ?
#
loop_
_entity_poly.entity_id
_entity_poly.type
_entity_poly.pdbx_seq_one_letter_code
_entity_poly.pdbx_strand_id
1 'polypeptide(L)'
;MAAEVVTAIKTVSALVDVVWKVWELTGRYRDLRYRLVDIAEALEACEVTLSVWKSRWCIRDETSHAFYEYLWSQRGWQAIQHCLGGVDEISKLLHLQVNGMIGTAFLHQGHAHRERYNGNYNSARFKKAMERVDRHMSRRKRFLSAVMFKADALDQQLSRFEKKITTLERLSIGHVLTVHPTLEGEAVHTLPIQARRRVEVRIRQEERNIIKGNRKDAGSLHNAFLGCENLDCHLALARVDPAARRLSAPTSQLYLLLANSLRTTEIHVKPVDILNARDIRRASKSLAEAYTATTTARRDKATDLIPPDAQPGEGFELRVVQRSSLVALNRISPLSILLASQPRFNARQMLAVAVSLVEGCHRFLGTPWLNHLDSSNVRGEQDPDSKAWTVMLAAAPGNRNVTQALAQFSSQASNRRRDLRQHTQLYRLGIVLAELALGSLVTYADASSDPRAPGVSVVMRDYAPGERLDAGDIAGAVEDVAGETYASFVEFCLNTLQDRRMIQQRDFTQEYEDRLLDPARAIKDLIDQAEQ
;
A
#
# COMPACT_ATOMS: atom_id res chain seq x y z
N MET A 1 0.83 16.61 -3.33
CA MET A 1 2.22 17.03 -3.01
C MET A 1 3.27 16.41 -3.93
N ALA A 2 3.64 15.12 -3.77
CA ALA A 2 4.74 14.55 -4.55
C ALA A 2 4.44 14.59 -6.07
N ALA A 3 3.19 14.27 -6.45
CA ALA A 3 2.68 14.50 -7.81
C ALA A 3 2.79 15.96 -8.30
N GLU A 4 2.47 16.96 -7.48
CA GLU A 4 2.51 18.39 -7.87
C GLU A 4 3.96 18.86 -8.11
N VAL A 5 4.88 18.50 -7.22
CA VAL A 5 6.31 18.82 -7.34
C VAL A 5 6.92 18.11 -8.54
N VAL A 6 6.61 16.82 -8.73
CA VAL A 6 7.08 16.03 -9.87
C VAL A 6 6.56 16.62 -11.18
N THR A 7 5.29 17.01 -11.22
CA THR A 7 4.67 17.64 -12.41
C THR A 7 5.32 18.97 -12.73
N ALA A 8 5.54 19.83 -11.73
CA ALA A 8 6.23 21.10 -11.90
C ALA A 8 7.67 20.91 -12.43
N ILE A 9 8.45 20.00 -11.83
CA ILE A 9 9.82 19.69 -12.30
C ILE A 9 9.82 19.20 -13.74
N LYS A 10 8.97 18.21 -14.08
CA LYS A 10 8.85 17.68 -15.45
C LYS A 10 8.46 18.76 -16.45
N THR A 11 7.55 19.65 -16.05
CA THR A 11 7.09 20.76 -16.90
C THR A 11 8.22 21.75 -17.16
N VAL A 12 8.95 22.16 -16.14
CA VAL A 12 10.08 23.11 -16.28
C VAL A 12 11.21 22.49 -17.10
N SER A 13 11.57 21.24 -16.84
CA SER A 13 12.61 20.52 -17.59
C SER A 13 12.27 20.43 -19.09
N ALA A 14 11.03 20.10 -19.42
CA ALA A 14 10.55 20.10 -20.81
C ALA A 14 10.61 21.50 -21.46
N LEU A 15 10.42 22.57 -20.68
CA LEU A 15 10.52 23.94 -21.19
C LEU A 15 11.96 24.35 -21.47
N VAL A 16 12.91 23.97 -20.63
CA VAL A 16 14.35 24.19 -20.84
C VAL A 16 14.76 23.63 -22.20
N ASP A 17 14.43 22.37 -22.47
CA ASP A 17 14.70 21.70 -23.75
C ASP A 17 14.13 22.44 -24.96
N VAL A 18 12.90 22.94 -24.81
CA VAL A 18 12.20 23.65 -25.89
C VAL A 18 12.83 25.01 -26.14
N VAL A 19 13.18 25.76 -25.09
CA VAL A 19 13.81 27.08 -25.21
C VAL A 19 15.21 26.95 -25.85
N TRP A 20 16.00 25.96 -25.46
CA TRP A 20 17.30 25.68 -26.11
C TRP A 20 17.17 25.38 -27.60
N LYS A 21 16.20 24.55 -28.01
CA LYS A 21 15.95 24.26 -29.43
C LYS A 21 15.49 25.50 -30.21
N VAL A 22 14.71 26.39 -29.58
CA VAL A 22 14.30 27.67 -30.19
C VAL A 22 15.51 28.61 -30.34
N TRP A 23 16.37 28.66 -29.33
CA TRP A 23 17.62 29.43 -29.36
C TRP A 23 18.53 29.00 -30.52
N GLU A 24 18.75 27.70 -30.72
CA GLU A 24 19.56 27.19 -31.84
C GLU A 24 19.01 27.63 -33.20
N LEU A 25 17.69 27.52 -33.38
CA LEU A 25 17.01 27.84 -34.63
C LEU A 25 16.87 29.34 -34.90
N THR A 26 17.11 30.19 -33.89
CA THR A 26 17.07 31.65 -33.99
C THR A 26 18.45 32.30 -33.96
N GLY A 27 19.54 31.53 -34.15
CA GLY A 27 20.92 32.00 -33.99
C GLY A 27 21.36 33.23 -34.82
N ARG A 28 20.57 33.66 -35.81
CA ARG A 28 20.80 34.89 -36.60
C ARG A 28 20.26 36.18 -35.93
N TYR A 29 19.54 36.04 -34.83
CA TYR A 29 18.87 37.12 -34.10
C TYR A 29 19.57 37.38 -32.77
N ARG A 30 20.59 38.25 -32.79
CA ARG A 30 21.49 38.47 -31.65
C ARG A 30 20.75 38.80 -30.34
N ASP A 31 19.84 39.78 -30.35
CA ASP A 31 19.17 40.24 -29.13
C ASP A 31 18.20 39.19 -28.57
N LEU A 32 17.47 38.51 -29.46
CA LEU A 32 16.59 37.40 -29.08
C LEU A 32 17.39 36.23 -28.49
N ARG A 33 18.57 35.96 -29.06
CA ARG A 33 19.45 34.89 -28.60
C ARG A 33 19.87 35.11 -27.15
N TYR A 34 20.36 36.30 -26.80
CA TYR A 34 20.73 36.60 -25.41
C TYR A 34 19.54 36.41 -24.48
N ARG A 35 18.37 36.94 -24.85
CA ARG A 35 17.18 36.83 -24.02
C ARG A 35 16.71 35.38 -23.79
N LEU A 36 16.81 34.53 -24.82
CA LEU A 36 16.48 33.12 -24.70
C LEU A 36 17.49 32.33 -23.85
N VAL A 37 18.77 32.74 -23.83
CA VAL A 37 19.76 32.18 -22.88
C VAL A 37 19.36 32.52 -21.46
N ASP A 38 19.10 33.80 -21.17
CA ASP A 38 18.72 34.24 -19.81
C ASP A 38 17.48 33.46 -19.30
N ILE A 39 16.48 33.28 -20.17
CA ILE A 39 15.28 32.50 -19.87
C ILE A 39 15.60 31.02 -19.62
N ALA A 40 16.45 30.40 -20.45
CA ALA A 40 16.81 29.00 -20.32
C ALA A 40 17.59 28.76 -19.02
N GLU A 41 18.58 29.60 -18.72
CA GLU A 41 19.38 29.54 -17.49
C GLU A 41 18.50 29.73 -16.24
N ALA A 42 17.55 30.68 -16.27
CA ALA A 42 16.63 30.89 -15.16
C ALA A 42 15.68 29.69 -14.95
N LEU A 43 15.17 29.09 -16.03
CA LEU A 43 14.36 27.87 -15.95
C LEU A 43 15.15 26.69 -15.38
N GLU A 44 16.40 26.49 -15.83
CA GLU A 44 17.29 25.44 -15.35
C GLU A 44 17.64 25.64 -13.87
N ALA A 45 17.95 26.87 -13.45
CA ALA A 45 18.17 27.20 -12.04
C ALA A 45 16.95 26.88 -11.18
N CYS A 46 15.74 27.17 -11.66
CA CYS A 46 14.50 26.82 -10.97
C CYS A 46 14.28 25.31 -10.88
N GLU A 47 14.53 24.57 -11.96
CA GLU A 47 14.42 23.10 -12.00
C GLU A 47 15.37 22.46 -10.97
N VAL A 48 16.64 22.87 -10.99
CA VAL A 48 17.67 22.36 -10.08
C VAL A 48 17.29 22.68 -8.63
N THR A 49 16.88 23.91 -8.35
CA THR A 49 16.50 24.33 -6.99
C THR A 49 15.31 23.54 -6.47
N LEU A 50 14.27 23.33 -7.29
CA LEU A 50 13.10 22.55 -6.91
C LEU A 50 13.42 21.05 -6.75
N SER A 51 14.33 20.51 -7.56
CA SER A 51 14.80 19.13 -7.47
C SER A 51 15.63 18.89 -6.20
N VAL A 52 16.52 19.83 -5.87
CA VAL A 52 17.29 19.83 -4.62
C VAL A 52 16.35 19.92 -3.42
N TRP A 53 15.34 20.80 -3.48
CA TRP A 53 14.31 20.90 -2.45
C TRP A 53 13.59 19.56 -2.24
N LYS A 54 13.09 18.94 -3.31
CA LYS A 54 12.40 17.64 -3.27
C LYS A 54 13.26 16.57 -2.61
N SER A 55 14.54 16.50 -2.99
CA SER A 55 15.51 15.53 -2.47
C SER A 55 15.80 15.75 -0.99
N ARG A 56 16.11 17.00 -0.62
CA ARG A 56 16.44 17.42 0.76
C ARG A 56 15.34 17.08 1.75
N TRP A 57 14.09 17.30 1.36
CA TRP A 57 12.93 17.04 2.20
C TRP A 57 12.33 15.63 2.02
N CYS A 58 13.03 14.74 1.31
CA CYS A 58 12.62 13.35 1.09
C CYS A 58 11.18 13.20 0.54
N ILE A 59 10.77 14.12 -0.34
CA ILE A 59 9.42 14.10 -0.92
C ILE A 59 9.28 12.93 -1.89
N ARG A 60 8.46 11.94 -1.53
CA ARG A 60 8.09 10.78 -2.36
C ARG A 60 6.58 10.55 -2.28
N ASP A 61 6.04 9.86 -3.30
CA ASP A 61 4.60 9.55 -3.37
C ASP A 61 4.14 8.59 -2.26
N GLU A 62 5.06 7.79 -1.73
CA GLU A 62 4.80 6.76 -0.71
C GLU A 62 5.01 7.23 0.74
N THR A 63 5.61 8.41 0.94
CA THR A 63 5.95 8.86 2.29
C THR A 63 4.67 9.18 3.07
N SER A 64 4.50 8.53 4.23
CA SER A 64 3.32 8.70 5.10
C SER A 64 3.09 10.17 5.47
N HIS A 65 1.82 10.57 5.52
CA HIS A 65 1.40 11.90 5.98
C HIS A 65 1.98 12.24 7.36
N ALA A 66 2.07 11.24 8.25
CA ALA A 66 2.60 11.39 9.60
C ALA A 66 4.08 11.85 9.62
N PHE A 67 4.87 11.47 8.60
CA PHE A 67 6.26 11.93 8.48
C PHE A 67 6.36 13.43 8.27
N TYR A 68 5.52 13.98 7.38
CA TYR A 68 5.53 15.41 7.09
C TYR A 68 4.92 16.25 8.21
N GLU A 69 3.91 15.72 8.91
CA GLU A 69 3.40 16.34 10.14
C GLU A 69 4.42 16.32 11.27
N TYR A 70 5.23 15.26 11.38
CA TYR A 70 6.36 15.25 12.33
C TYR A 70 7.42 16.30 11.98
N LEU A 71 7.73 16.47 10.69
CA LEU A 71 8.72 17.45 10.25
C LEU A 71 8.25 18.89 10.44
N TRP A 72 7.04 19.21 10.00
CA TRP A 72 6.58 20.59 9.87
C TRP A 72 5.37 20.96 10.72
N SER A 73 4.84 20.05 11.53
CA SER A 73 3.49 20.11 12.13
C SER A 73 2.38 20.05 11.08
N GLN A 74 1.16 19.77 11.51
CA GLN A 74 -0.03 19.81 10.64
C GLN A 74 -0.20 21.18 9.97
N ARG A 75 0.04 22.28 10.70
CA ARG A 75 -0.10 23.64 10.16
C ARG A 75 0.99 23.98 9.15
N GLY A 76 2.25 23.63 9.44
CA GLY A 76 3.35 23.87 8.51
C GLY A 76 3.24 23.02 7.25
N TRP A 77 2.78 21.78 7.40
CA TRP A 77 2.46 20.90 6.28
C TRP A 77 1.43 21.51 5.32
N GLN A 78 0.30 22.01 5.84
CA GLN A 78 -0.73 22.66 5.02
C GLN A 78 -0.19 23.92 4.30
N ALA A 79 0.64 24.71 4.97
CA ALA A 79 1.26 25.89 4.37
C ALA A 79 2.21 25.52 3.20
N ILE A 80 2.98 24.45 3.36
CA ILE A 80 3.87 23.91 2.31
C ILE A 80 3.06 23.39 1.13
N GLN A 81 1.99 22.62 1.38
CA GLN A 81 1.07 22.16 0.33
C GLN A 81 0.50 23.32 -0.48
N HIS A 82 -0.01 24.35 0.19
CA HIS A 82 -0.55 25.54 -0.46
C HIS A 82 0.52 26.28 -1.28
N CYS A 83 1.75 26.35 -0.79
CA CYS A 83 2.86 26.94 -1.55
C CYS A 83 3.14 26.15 -2.83
N LEU A 84 3.16 24.82 -2.75
CA LEU A 84 3.39 23.91 -3.88
C LEU A 84 2.28 23.95 -4.93
N GLY A 85 1.02 24.09 -4.53
CA GLY A 85 -0.07 24.33 -5.48
C GLY A 85 0.18 25.57 -6.33
N GLY A 86 0.69 26.65 -5.73
CA GLY A 86 1.08 27.85 -6.46
C GLY A 86 2.33 27.67 -7.34
N VAL A 87 3.27 26.79 -6.97
CA VAL A 87 4.42 26.42 -7.83
C VAL A 87 3.91 25.70 -9.09
N ASP A 88 3.03 24.71 -8.92
CA ASP A 88 2.44 23.97 -10.04
C ASP A 88 1.66 24.89 -11.00
N GLU A 89 0.82 25.78 -10.47
CA GLU A 89 0.08 26.77 -11.28
C GLU A 89 1.01 27.67 -12.11
N ILE A 90 2.07 28.21 -11.49
CA ILE A 90 3.03 29.05 -12.21
C ILE A 90 3.77 28.25 -13.28
N SER A 91 4.12 26.99 -13.02
CA SER A 91 4.79 26.12 -14.00
C SER A 91 3.93 25.90 -15.25
N LYS A 92 2.61 25.72 -15.08
CA LYS A 92 1.64 25.62 -16.17
C LYS A 92 1.52 26.92 -16.97
N LEU A 93 1.56 28.07 -16.28
CA LEU A 93 1.57 29.39 -16.94
C LEU A 93 2.85 29.62 -17.75
N LEU A 94 4.03 29.25 -17.21
CA LEU A 94 5.31 29.28 -17.93
C LEU A 94 5.21 28.43 -19.22
N HIS A 95 4.63 27.23 -19.12
CA HIS A 95 4.42 26.37 -20.28
C HIS A 95 3.53 27.02 -21.35
N LEU A 96 2.43 27.66 -20.95
CA LEU A 96 1.56 28.39 -21.87
C LEU A 96 2.27 29.58 -22.52
N GLN A 97 3.11 30.30 -21.77
CA GLN A 97 3.81 31.47 -22.29
C GLN A 97 4.94 31.12 -23.27
N VAL A 98 5.75 30.10 -22.98
CA VAL A 98 6.76 29.57 -23.91
C VAL A 98 6.11 29.06 -25.19
N ASN A 99 5.01 28.31 -25.07
CA ASN A 99 4.24 27.88 -26.25
C ASN A 99 3.63 29.05 -27.01
N GLY A 100 3.17 30.08 -26.30
CA GLY A 100 2.70 31.32 -26.89
C GLY A 100 3.80 32.08 -27.65
N MET A 101 5.02 32.07 -27.14
CA MET A 101 6.21 32.65 -27.78
C MET A 101 6.52 31.91 -29.08
N ILE A 102 6.59 30.57 -29.02
CA ILE A 102 6.79 29.70 -30.20
C ILE A 102 5.67 29.89 -31.23
N GLY A 103 4.43 30.00 -30.76
CA GLY A 103 3.22 30.27 -31.54
C GLY A 103 3.33 31.48 -32.46
N THR A 104 4.11 32.50 -32.06
CA THR A 104 4.26 33.73 -32.87
C THR A 104 4.92 33.47 -34.23
N ALA A 105 5.82 32.48 -34.33
CA ALA A 105 6.43 32.08 -35.60
C ALA A 105 5.38 31.53 -36.58
N PHE A 106 4.32 30.92 -36.06
CA PHE A 106 3.26 30.30 -36.85
C PHE A 106 2.13 31.25 -37.26
N LEU A 107 2.01 32.43 -36.62
CA LEU A 107 0.99 33.43 -36.96
C LEU A 107 1.13 34.03 -38.36
N HIS A 108 2.26 33.80 -39.04
CA HIS A 108 2.56 34.35 -40.36
C HIS A 108 2.28 33.34 -41.50
N GLN A 109 1.57 32.24 -41.22
CA GLN A 109 1.27 31.17 -42.18
C GLN A 109 0.03 31.38 -43.07
N GLY A 110 -0.64 32.54 -43.01
CA GLY A 110 -1.86 32.80 -43.79
C GLY A 110 -3.12 32.18 -43.17
N HIS A 111 -4.30 32.68 -43.57
CA HIS A 111 -5.58 32.42 -42.90
C HIS A 111 -5.99 30.93 -42.82
N ALA A 112 -5.48 30.06 -43.71
CA ALA A 112 -5.81 28.64 -43.74
C ALA A 112 -5.14 27.78 -42.64
N HIS A 113 -4.18 28.33 -41.87
CA HIS A 113 -3.47 27.62 -40.80
C HIS A 113 -3.64 28.25 -39.41
N ARG A 114 -4.65 29.12 -39.22
CA ARG A 114 -5.02 29.64 -37.90
C ARG A 114 -5.51 28.57 -36.93
N GLU A 115 -5.82 27.37 -37.41
CA GLU A 115 -6.15 26.23 -36.56
C GLU A 115 -4.89 25.64 -35.90
N ARG A 116 -4.72 26.07 -34.65
CA ARG A 116 -4.18 25.32 -33.50
C ARG A 116 -2.76 24.78 -33.64
N TYR A 117 -1.80 25.57 -33.15
CA TYR A 117 -0.62 24.98 -32.52
C TYR A 117 -1.10 24.26 -31.24
N ASN A 118 -1.15 22.92 -31.27
CA ASN A 118 -1.64 22.06 -30.18
C ASN A 118 -0.69 21.94 -28.97
N GLY A 119 0.21 22.90 -28.76
CA GLY A 119 1.16 22.90 -27.63
C GLY A 119 2.37 21.98 -27.79
N ASN A 120 2.35 20.99 -28.69
CA ASN A 120 3.48 20.10 -28.92
C ASN A 120 4.53 20.73 -29.85
N TYR A 121 5.71 21.00 -29.30
CA TYR A 121 6.85 21.53 -30.05
C TYR A 121 7.32 20.55 -31.14
N ASN A 122 7.42 21.03 -32.38
CA ASN A 122 7.97 20.27 -33.51
C ASN A 122 9.05 21.11 -34.20
N SER A 123 10.32 20.71 -34.02
CA SER A 123 11.49 21.46 -34.50
C SER A 123 11.49 21.67 -36.01
N ALA A 124 11.08 20.67 -36.80
CA ALA A 124 11.02 20.77 -38.26
C ALA A 124 9.94 21.76 -38.71
N ARG A 125 8.77 21.77 -38.04
CA ARG A 125 7.70 22.73 -38.32
C ARG A 125 8.11 24.15 -37.94
N PHE A 126 8.76 24.32 -36.79
CA PHE A 126 9.27 25.61 -36.32
C PHE A 126 10.34 26.17 -37.27
N LYS A 127 11.31 25.35 -37.69
CA LYS A 127 12.34 25.72 -38.68
C LYS A 127 11.72 26.25 -39.98
N LYS A 128 10.73 25.54 -40.55
CA LYS A 128 10.01 25.98 -41.75
C LYS A 128 9.23 27.29 -41.54
N ALA A 129 8.73 27.54 -40.32
CA ALA A 129 8.08 28.80 -39.99
C ALA A 129 9.08 29.96 -39.93
N MET A 130 10.24 29.74 -39.30
CA MET A 130 11.33 30.73 -39.26
C MET A 130 11.86 31.08 -40.65
N GLU A 131 12.05 30.10 -41.54
CA GLU A 131 12.44 30.33 -42.95
C GLU A 131 11.46 31.26 -43.69
N ARG A 132 10.18 31.29 -43.32
CA ARG A 132 9.17 32.18 -43.92
C ARG A 132 9.15 33.56 -43.29
N VAL A 133 9.44 33.65 -41.99
CA VAL A 133 9.64 34.93 -41.28
C VAL A 133 10.83 35.66 -41.89
N ASP A 134 11.91 34.93 -42.19
CA ASP A 134 13.16 35.47 -42.75
C ASP A 134 13.01 36.05 -44.17
N ARG A 135 12.04 35.59 -44.96
CA ARG A 135 11.86 36.04 -46.36
C ARG A 135 11.45 37.51 -46.50
N HIS A 136 10.87 38.12 -45.46
CA HIS A 136 10.38 39.50 -45.52
C HIS A 136 10.78 40.31 -44.27
N MET A 137 11.45 41.43 -44.47
CA MET A 137 11.89 42.33 -43.38
C MET A 137 10.75 42.80 -42.47
N SER A 138 9.55 43.06 -43.01
CA SER A 138 8.39 43.47 -42.23
C SER A 138 7.88 42.36 -41.30
N ARG A 139 7.93 41.09 -41.74
CA ARG A 139 7.57 39.92 -40.93
C ARG A 139 8.60 39.67 -39.85
N ARG A 140 9.88 39.77 -40.20
CA ARG A 140 11.01 39.70 -39.27
C ARG A 140 10.87 40.69 -38.12
N LYS A 141 10.62 41.97 -38.42
CA LYS A 141 10.46 43.04 -37.41
C LYS A 141 9.25 42.79 -36.50
N ARG A 142 8.10 42.36 -37.05
CA ARG A 142 6.88 42.03 -36.28
C ARG A 142 7.07 40.81 -35.38
N PHE A 143 7.69 39.75 -35.90
CA PHE A 143 8.03 38.55 -35.14
C PHE A 143 8.93 38.89 -33.95
N LEU A 144 10.05 39.58 -34.19
CA LEU A 144 10.98 39.99 -33.13
C LEU A 144 10.30 40.81 -32.05
N SER A 145 9.53 41.84 -32.43
CA SER A 145 8.79 42.66 -31.47
C SER A 145 7.78 41.85 -30.63
N ALA A 146 7.04 40.94 -31.25
CA ALA A 146 6.06 40.11 -30.55
C ALA A 146 6.71 39.08 -29.62
N VAL A 147 7.84 38.49 -30.03
CA VAL A 147 8.60 37.53 -29.21
C VAL A 147 9.26 38.22 -28.04
N MET A 148 9.89 39.38 -28.24
CA MET A 148 10.51 40.15 -27.16
C MET A 148 9.48 40.57 -26.10
N PHE A 149 8.31 41.05 -26.51
CA PHE A 149 7.21 41.37 -25.57
C PHE A 149 6.77 40.14 -24.75
N LYS A 150 6.72 38.96 -25.37
CA LYS A 150 6.39 37.71 -24.66
C LYS A 150 7.52 37.22 -23.77
N ALA A 151 8.77 37.42 -24.16
CA ALA A 151 9.93 37.11 -23.35
C ALA A 151 9.95 37.96 -22.05
N ASP A 152 9.56 39.24 -22.12
CA ASP A 152 9.43 40.07 -20.93
C ASP A 152 8.30 39.63 -20.00
N ALA A 153 7.18 39.19 -20.57
CA ALA A 153 6.10 38.60 -19.78
C ALA A 153 6.50 37.27 -19.12
N LEU A 154 7.34 36.47 -19.79
CA LEU A 154 7.89 35.22 -19.29
C LEU A 154 8.87 35.47 -18.14
N ASP A 155 9.74 36.46 -18.27
CA ASP A 155 10.69 36.86 -17.22
C ASP A 155 9.98 37.27 -15.92
N GLN A 156 8.87 38.00 -16.03
CA GLN A 156 8.04 38.31 -14.86
C GLN A 156 7.46 37.07 -14.19
N GLN A 157 7.07 36.04 -14.96
CA GLN A 157 6.58 34.79 -14.38
C GLN A 157 7.72 33.95 -13.80
N LEU A 158 8.90 33.94 -14.41
CA LEU A 158 10.10 33.28 -13.87
C LEU A 158 10.49 33.89 -12.52
N SER A 159 10.53 35.22 -12.42
CA SER A 159 10.79 35.89 -11.14
C SER A 159 9.74 35.54 -10.07
N ARG A 160 8.47 35.35 -10.45
CA ARG A 160 7.43 34.88 -9.52
C ARG A 160 7.67 33.43 -9.11
N PHE A 161 8.09 32.59 -10.03
CA PHE A 161 8.39 31.17 -9.80
C PHE A 161 9.56 31.01 -8.82
N GLU A 162 10.68 31.71 -9.07
CA GLU A 162 11.86 31.75 -8.18
C GLU A 162 11.49 32.20 -6.77
N LYS A 163 10.71 33.29 -6.64
CA LYS A 163 10.24 33.79 -5.34
C LYS A 163 9.39 32.75 -4.61
N LYS A 164 8.59 31.98 -5.35
CA LYS A 164 7.74 30.93 -4.77
C LYS A 164 8.58 29.75 -4.29
N ILE A 165 9.57 29.31 -5.06
CA ILE A 165 10.53 28.26 -4.65
C ILE A 165 11.34 28.72 -3.43
N THR A 166 11.80 29.97 -3.42
CA THR A 166 12.49 30.57 -2.26
C THR A 166 11.59 30.60 -1.02
N THR A 167 10.32 30.96 -1.19
CA THR A 167 9.33 30.97 -0.10
C THR A 167 9.08 29.56 0.42
N LEU A 168 9.01 28.56 -0.47
CA LEU A 168 8.85 27.15 -0.13
C LEU A 168 10.00 26.68 0.76
N GLU A 169 11.24 26.97 0.40
CA GLU A 169 12.40 26.59 1.22
C GLU A 169 12.39 27.30 2.58
N ARG A 170 12.07 28.61 2.61
CA ARG A 170 11.97 29.37 3.86
C ARG A 170 10.88 28.82 4.79
N LEU A 171 9.71 28.48 4.24
CA LEU A 171 8.62 27.86 5.02
C LEU A 171 9.04 26.49 5.56
N SER A 172 9.70 25.69 4.73
CA SER A 172 10.17 24.35 5.11
C SER A 172 11.15 24.43 6.29
N ILE A 173 12.15 25.30 6.20
CA ILE A 173 13.14 25.53 7.28
C ILE A 173 12.47 26.11 8.52
N GLY A 174 11.65 27.16 8.36
CA GLY A 174 11.04 27.86 9.49
C GLY A 174 10.12 26.97 10.31
N HIS A 175 9.32 26.12 9.65
CA HIS A 175 8.46 25.17 10.35
C HIS A 175 9.25 24.05 11.03
N VAL A 176 10.32 23.55 10.40
CA VAL A 176 11.19 22.57 11.07
C VAL A 176 11.81 23.14 12.34
N LEU A 177 12.37 24.36 12.28
CA LEU A 177 12.97 25.00 13.45
C LEU A 177 11.95 25.32 14.54
N THR A 178 10.68 25.51 14.18
CA THR A 178 9.60 25.70 15.15
C THR A 178 9.25 24.40 15.87
N VAL A 179 9.22 23.27 15.15
CA VAL A 179 8.90 21.95 15.73
C VAL A 179 10.09 21.32 16.44
N HIS A 180 11.30 21.60 15.95
CA HIS A 180 12.57 21.02 16.40
C HIS A 180 13.57 22.14 16.74
N PRO A 181 13.35 22.87 17.86
CA PRO A 181 14.10 24.09 18.19
C PRO A 181 15.58 23.85 18.56
N THR A 182 15.96 22.59 18.81
CA THR A 182 17.34 22.21 19.14
C THR A 182 18.21 21.97 17.91
N LEU A 183 17.69 22.18 16.69
CA LEU A 183 18.45 22.03 15.46
C LEU A 183 19.21 23.32 15.12
N GLU A 184 20.50 23.20 14.89
CA GLU A 184 21.37 24.30 14.51
C GLU A 184 22.04 24.05 13.15
N GLY A 185 22.20 25.13 12.36
CA GLY A 185 22.97 25.11 11.11
C GLY A 185 22.52 24.03 10.13
N GLU A 186 23.47 23.26 9.59
CA GLU A 186 23.23 22.20 8.62
C GLU A 186 22.41 21.01 9.17
N ALA A 187 22.25 20.90 10.50
CA ALA A 187 21.47 19.83 11.12
C ALA A 187 20.01 19.83 10.65
N VAL A 188 19.45 21.01 10.36
CA VAL A 188 18.10 21.20 9.81
C VAL A 188 17.92 20.42 8.50
N HIS A 189 18.96 20.36 7.67
CA HIS A 189 18.91 19.69 6.36
C HIS A 189 19.17 18.18 6.45
N THR A 190 19.80 17.71 7.54
CA THR A 190 20.02 16.27 7.79
C THR A 190 18.87 15.62 8.57
N LEU A 191 18.05 16.41 9.27
CA LEU A 191 16.90 15.95 10.03
C LEU A 191 15.94 15.10 9.17
N PRO A 192 15.52 15.46 7.95
CA PRO A 192 14.58 14.64 7.18
C PRO A 192 15.04 13.20 6.99
N ILE A 193 16.35 12.98 6.81
CA ILE A 193 16.95 11.65 6.63
C ILE A 193 16.97 10.87 7.95
N GLN A 194 17.35 11.52 9.06
CA GLN A 194 17.41 10.89 10.38
C GLN A 194 16.03 10.67 11.02
N ALA A 195 15.15 11.67 10.87
CA ALA A 195 13.75 11.64 11.24
C ALA A 195 13.01 10.55 10.49
N ARG A 196 13.32 10.30 9.22
CA ARG A 196 12.70 9.19 8.47
C ARG A 196 12.94 7.85 9.17
N ARG A 197 14.18 7.53 9.53
CA ARG A 197 14.49 6.28 10.27
C ARG A 197 13.81 6.24 11.63
N ARG A 198 13.80 7.36 12.37
CA ARG A 198 13.16 7.43 13.71
C ARG A 198 11.63 7.33 13.64
N VAL A 199 11.01 7.95 12.63
CA VAL A 199 9.57 7.91 12.37
C VAL A 199 9.17 6.54 11.84
N GLU A 200 9.95 5.91 10.95
CA GLU A 200 9.73 4.52 10.52
C GLU A 200 9.81 3.57 11.71
N VAL A 201 10.79 3.72 12.61
CA VAL A 201 10.86 2.93 13.86
C VAL A 201 9.66 3.20 14.76
N ARG A 202 9.23 4.45 14.93
CA ARG A 202 8.06 4.80 15.74
C ARG A 202 6.76 4.30 15.14
N ILE A 203 6.56 4.43 13.83
CA ILE A 203 5.41 3.88 13.09
C ILE A 203 5.42 2.36 13.25
N ARG A 204 6.55 1.68 13.01
CA ARG A 204 6.67 0.23 13.24
C ARG A 204 6.34 -0.13 14.69
N GLN A 205 6.76 0.67 15.67
CA GLN A 205 6.44 0.43 17.06
C GLN A 205 4.94 0.62 17.37
N GLU A 206 4.31 1.65 16.79
CA GLU A 206 2.87 1.89 16.89
C GLU A 206 2.08 0.77 16.19
N GLU A 207 2.49 0.33 15.00
CA GLU A 207 1.95 -0.84 14.29
C GLU A 207 2.06 -2.10 15.14
N ARG A 208 3.23 -2.37 15.74
CA ARG A 208 3.43 -3.51 16.64
C ARG A 208 2.52 -3.43 17.86
N ASN A 209 2.33 -2.25 18.44
CA ASN A 209 1.41 -2.06 19.56
C ASN A 209 -0.04 -2.32 19.16
N ILE A 210 -0.47 -1.84 17.99
CA ILE A 210 -1.81 -2.10 17.43
C ILE A 210 -2.00 -3.59 17.15
N ILE A 211 -1.01 -4.25 16.54
CA ILE A 211 -1.05 -5.70 16.27
C ILE A 211 -1.15 -6.50 17.56
N LYS A 212 -0.38 -6.14 18.59
CA LYS A 212 -0.48 -6.78 19.92
C LYS A 212 -1.88 -6.63 20.51
N GLY A 213 -2.48 -5.45 20.44
CA GLY A 213 -3.87 -5.20 20.84
C GLY A 213 -4.86 -6.07 20.05
N ASN A 214 -4.77 -6.04 18.72
CA ASN A 214 -5.61 -6.85 17.83
C ASN A 214 -5.52 -8.35 18.12
N ARG A 215 -4.33 -8.87 18.44
CA ARG A 215 -4.16 -10.29 18.79
C ARG A 215 -4.89 -10.65 20.09
N LYS A 216 -4.82 -9.77 21.10
CA LYS A 216 -5.58 -9.93 22.36
C LYS A 216 -7.07 -9.94 22.07
N ASP A 217 -7.55 -8.95 21.34
CA ASP A 217 -8.97 -8.75 21.04
C ASP A 217 -9.54 -9.88 20.17
N ALA A 218 -8.83 -10.27 19.11
CA ALA A 218 -9.22 -11.36 18.22
C ALA A 218 -9.26 -12.70 18.97
N GLY A 219 -8.33 -12.95 19.89
CA GLY A 219 -8.35 -14.13 20.74
C GLY A 219 -9.58 -14.18 21.66
N SER A 220 -9.90 -13.06 22.32
CA SER A 220 -11.10 -12.94 23.16
C SER A 220 -12.39 -13.16 22.36
N LEU A 221 -12.49 -12.57 21.17
CA LEU A 221 -13.64 -12.75 20.28
C LEU A 221 -13.78 -14.18 19.76
N HIS A 222 -12.67 -14.88 19.49
CA HIS A 222 -12.71 -16.28 19.11
C HIS A 222 -13.29 -17.15 20.23
N ASN A 223 -12.88 -16.92 21.47
CA ASN A 223 -13.41 -17.64 22.63
C ASN A 223 -14.92 -17.36 22.83
N ALA A 224 -15.35 -16.12 22.69
CA ALA A 224 -16.77 -15.75 22.75
C ALA A 224 -17.58 -16.43 21.63
N PHE A 225 -16.99 -16.58 20.44
CA PHE A 225 -17.59 -17.30 19.33
C PHE A 225 -17.73 -18.81 19.60
N LEU A 226 -16.74 -19.46 20.22
CA LEU A 226 -16.81 -20.89 20.52
C LEU A 226 -18.01 -21.27 21.42
N GLY A 227 -18.50 -20.33 22.23
CA GLY A 227 -19.70 -20.52 23.05
C GLY A 227 -21.04 -20.32 22.31
N CYS A 228 -21.02 -19.98 21.02
CA CYS A 228 -22.22 -19.69 20.24
C CYS A 228 -22.64 -20.90 19.38
N GLU A 229 -23.80 -21.48 19.68
CA GLU A 229 -24.43 -22.47 18.80
C GLU A 229 -25.14 -21.78 17.63
N ASN A 230 -25.00 -22.29 16.40
CA ASN A 230 -25.67 -21.82 15.17
C ASN A 230 -25.26 -20.42 14.67
N LEU A 231 -24.06 -19.97 15.02
CA LEU A 231 -23.45 -18.79 14.42
C LEU A 231 -22.27 -19.22 13.58
N ASP A 232 -22.23 -18.80 12.32
CA ASP A 232 -21.06 -18.87 11.45
C ASP A 232 -20.30 -17.55 11.56
N CYS A 233 -18.98 -17.62 11.66
CA CYS A 233 -18.14 -16.45 11.81
C CYS A 233 -16.97 -16.49 10.83
N HIS A 234 -16.75 -15.36 10.14
CA HIS A 234 -15.58 -15.15 9.29
C HIS A 234 -14.83 -13.90 9.73
N LEU A 235 -13.52 -14.00 9.84
CA LEU A 235 -12.62 -12.89 10.14
C LEU A 235 -12.08 -12.28 8.85
N ALA A 236 -12.11 -10.96 8.72
CA ALA A 236 -11.36 -10.28 7.67
C ALA A 236 -9.85 -10.32 7.99
N LEU A 237 -9.08 -11.09 7.22
CA LEU A 237 -7.63 -11.12 7.31
C LEU A 237 -7.02 -9.84 6.70
N ALA A 238 -7.51 -9.48 5.51
CA ALA A 238 -7.09 -8.30 4.77
C ALA A 238 -8.33 -7.58 4.23
N ARG A 239 -8.41 -6.26 4.41
CA ARG A 239 -9.56 -5.46 3.99
C ARG A 239 -9.12 -4.18 3.29
N VAL A 240 -9.71 -3.93 2.12
CA VAL A 240 -9.57 -2.64 1.44
C VAL A 240 -10.48 -1.61 2.12
N ASP A 241 -9.92 -0.45 2.48
CA ASP A 241 -10.69 0.69 2.95
C ASP A 241 -11.45 1.31 1.75
N PRO A 242 -12.80 1.35 1.78
CA PRO A 242 -13.58 1.95 0.71
C PRO A 242 -13.28 3.45 0.46
N ALA A 243 -12.80 4.18 1.46
CA ALA A 243 -12.45 5.60 1.33
C ALA A 243 -11.06 5.81 0.73
N ALA A 244 -10.10 4.97 1.09
CA ALA A 244 -8.71 5.08 0.64
C ALA A 244 -8.40 4.24 -0.61
N ARG A 245 -9.27 3.29 -0.99
CA ARG A 245 -9.08 2.32 -2.09
C ARG A 245 -7.70 1.64 -2.01
N ARG A 246 -7.28 1.29 -0.79
CA ARG A 246 -6.04 0.55 -0.50
C ARG A 246 -6.30 -0.34 0.70
N LEU A 247 -5.45 -1.34 0.90
CA LEU A 247 -5.46 -2.13 2.13
C LEU A 247 -5.34 -1.20 3.34
N SER A 248 -6.28 -1.34 4.28
CA SER A 248 -6.27 -0.50 5.47
C SER A 248 -4.99 -0.75 6.27
N ALA A 249 -4.34 0.34 6.70
CA ALA A 249 -3.28 0.26 7.71
C ALA A 249 -3.76 -0.59 8.90
N PRO A 250 -2.88 -1.27 9.66
CA PRO A 250 -3.31 -2.03 10.82
C PRO A 250 -4.07 -1.09 11.76
N THR A 251 -5.39 -1.25 11.79
CA THR A 251 -6.28 -0.54 12.71
C THR A 251 -6.47 -1.39 13.95
N SER A 252 -6.80 -0.76 15.08
CA SER A 252 -7.28 -1.47 16.29
C SER A 252 -8.67 -2.10 16.10
N GLN A 253 -9.19 -2.11 14.87
CA GLN A 253 -10.54 -2.51 14.55
C GLN A 253 -10.52 -3.88 13.89
N LEU A 254 -11.47 -4.72 14.29
CA LEU A 254 -11.70 -6.04 13.72
C LEU A 254 -13.00 -6.02 12.94
N TYR A 255 -13.02 -6.75 11.83
CA TYR A 255 -14.21 -6.90 11.00
C TYR A 255 -14.55 -8.37 10.88
N LEU A 256 -15.79 -8.69 11.25
CA LEU A 256 -16.33 -10.02 11.22
C LEU A 256 -17.53 -10.07 10.27
N LEU A 257 -17.66 -11.16 9.54
CA LEU A 257 -18.92 -11.54 8.91
C LEU A 257 -19.58 -12.57 9.83
N LEU A 258 -20.70 -12.19 10.44
CA LEU A 258 -21.51 -13.10 11.25
C LEU A 258 -22.71 -13.55 10.42
N ALA A 259 -22.97 -14.85 10.41
CA ALA A 259 -24.13 -15.43 9.75
C ALA A 259 -24.86 -16.40 10.67
N ASN A 260 -26.18 -16.39 10.59
CA ASN A 260 -27.03 -17.45 11.12
C ASN A 260 -27.95 -17.94 10.00
N SER A 261 -28.82 -18.90 10.30
CA SER A 261 -29.76 -19.50 9.32
C SER A 261 -30.67 -18.50 8.60
N LEU A 262 -30.83 -17.29 9.13
CA LEU A 262 -31.75 -16.27 8.59
C LEU A 262 -31.02 -15.12 7.90
N ARG A 263 -29.79 -14.79 8.34
CA ARG A 263 -29.14 -13.54 7.96
C ARG A 263 -27.62 -13.60 8.07
N THR A 264 -26.98 -12.99 7.09
CA THR A 264 -25.54 -12.70 7.08
C THR A 264 -25.32 -11.19 7.18
N THR A 265 -24.50 -10.74 8.13
CA THR A 265 -24.23 -9.31 8.34
C THR A 265 -22.75 -9.06 8.62
N GLU A 266 -22.20 -8.05 7.97
CA GLU A 266 -20.86 -7.54 8.28
C GLU A 266 -20.91 -6.64 9.52
N ILE A 267 -20.05 -6.95 10.48
CA ILE A 267 -19.99 -6.30 11.77
C ILE A 267 -18.57 -5.78 12.01
N HIS A 268 -18.53 -4.51 12.37
CA HIS A 268 -17.35 -3.86 12.89
C HIS A 268 -17.31 -4.06 14.41
N VAL A 269 -16.18 -4.55 14.89
CA VAL A 269 -15.94 -4.79 16.32
C VAL A 269 -14.85 -3.84 16.80
N LYS A 270 -15.21 -3.04 17.81
CA LYS A 270 -14.32 -2.05 18.42
C LYS A 270 -14.13 -2.38 19.91
N PRO A 271 -12.89 -2.47 20.40
CA PRO A 271 -12.64 -2.60 21.83
C PRO A 271 -13.06 -1.32 22.57
N VAL A 272 -13.74 -1.48 23.70
CA VAL A 272 -14.25 -0.39 24.54
C VAL A 272 -14.03 -0.70 26.02
N ASP A 273 -13.84 0.36 26.81
CA ASP A 273 -13.92 0.28 28.26
C ASP A 273 -15.40 0.25 28.65
N ILE A 274 -15.85 -0.92 29.09
CA ILE A 274 -17.25 -1.15 29.41
C ILE A 274 -17.62 -0.42 30.69
N LEU A 275 -16.74 -0.27 31.69
CA LEU A 275 -17.06 0.42 32.96
C LEU A 275 -17.44 1.89 32.74
N ASN A 276 -16.90 2.51 31.70
CA ASN A 276 -17.18 3.89 31.30
C ASN A 276 -18.27 4.00 30.23
N ALA A 277 -18.78 2.89 29.70
CA ALA A 277 -19.85 2.90 28.72
C ALA A 277 -21.17 3.29 29.39
N ARG A 278 -21.87 4.28 28.84
CA ARG A 278 -23.14 4.80 29.39
C ARG A 278 -24.26 3.74 29.47
N ASP A 279 -24.10 2.61 28.79
CA ASP A 279 -25.16 1.61 28.55
C ASP A 279 -24.82 0.17 29.00
N ILE A 280 -23.90 -0.04 29.96
CA ILE A 280 -23.54 -1.41 30.47
C ILE A 280 -24.76 -2.27 30.80
N ARG A 281 -25.82 -1.66 31.36
CA ARG A 281 -27.05 -2.38 31.75
C ARG A 281 -27.81 -2.98 30.56
N ARG A 282 -27.46 -2.62 29.33
CA ARG A 282 -28.00 -3.13 28.07
C ARG A 282 -27.03 -4.06 27.32
N ALA A 283 -25.86 -4.35 27.88
CA ALA A 283 -24.90 -5.25 27.24
C ALA A 283 -25.47 -6.67 27.14
N SER A 284 -25.42 -7.23 25.94
CA SER A 284 -25.83 -8.61 25.65
C SER A 284 -24.90 -9.61 26.34
N LYS A 285 -25.42 -10.74 26.84
CA LYS A 285 -24.62 -11.71 27.62
C LYS A 285 -23.74 -12.61 26.77
N SER A 286 -23.96 -12.63 25.46
CA SER A 286 -23.22 -13.46 24.51
C SER A 286 -23.08 -12.77 23.16
N LEU A 287 -22.12 -13.24 22.36
CA LEU A 287 -21.95 -12.77 20.98
C LEU A 287 -23.19 -13.05 20.11
N ALA A 288 -23.88 -14.17 20.31
CA ALA A 288 -25.11 -14.50 19.60
C ALA A 288 -26.26 -13.53 19.95
N GLU A 289 -26.45 -13.23 21.23
CA GLU A 289 -27.46 -12.26 21.69
C GLU A 289 -27.16 -10.86 21.13
N ALA A 290 -25.88 -10.44 21.20
CA ALA A 290 -25.43 -9.18 20.65
C ALA A 290 -25.68 -9.11 19.14
N TYR A 291 -25.38 -10.18 18.41
CA TYR A 291 -25.66 -10.28 16.97
C TYR A 291 -27.15 -10.07 16.67
N THR A 292 -28.04 -10.77 17.39
CA THR A 292 -29.49 -10.65 17.20
C THR A 292 -30.01 -9.25 17.54
N ALA A 293 -29.58 -8.67 18.67
CA ALA A 293 -29.98 -7.32 19.08
C ALA A 293 -29.52 -6.26 18.07
N THR A 294 -28.26 -6.34 17.63
CA THR A 294 -27.67 -5.39 16.67
C THR A 294 -28.34 -5.49 15.31
N THR A 295 -28.69 -6.69 14.85
CA THR A 295 -29.30 -6.89 13.52
C THR A 295 -30.80 -6.59 13.47
N THR A 296 -31.53 -6.70 14.59
CA THR A 296 -32.96 -6.37 14.67
C THR A 296 -33.23 -4.88 14.91
N ALA A 297 -32.27 -4.15 15.47
CA ALA A 297 -32.35 -2.70 15.64
C ALA A 297 -32.49 -1.94 14.30
N ARG A 298 -33.20 -0.80 14.29
CA ARG A 298 -33.25 0.10 13.12
C ARG A 298 -31.82 0.50 12.73
N ARG A 299 -31.50 0.50 11.42
CA ARG A 299 -30.14 0.64 10.84
C ARG A 299 -29.30 1.79 11.41
N ASP A 300 -29.93 2.85 11.91
CA ASP A 300 -29.24 4.05 12.39
C ASP A 300 -28.79 3.96 13.87
N LYS A 301 -29.15 2.87 14.59
CA LYS A 301 -28.81 2.62 16.01
C LYS A 301 -28.38 1.17 16.31
N ALA A 302 -27.93 0.45 15.30
CA ALA A 302 -27.51 -0.95 15.40
C ALA A 302 -26.13 -1.09 16.04
N THR A 303 -26.06 -0.81 17.35
CA THR A 303 -24.87 -0.99 18.19
C THR A 303 -25.23 -1.78 19.44
N ASP A 304 -24.41 -2.76 19.80
CA ASP A 304 -24.55 -3.49 21.07
C ASP A 304 -23.17 -3.74 21.72
N LEU A 305 -23.17 -4.04 23.01
CA LEU A 305 -21.99 -4.30 23.82
C LEU A 305 -21.93 -5.77 24.21
N ILE A 306 -20.75 -6.38 24.07
CA ILE A 306 -20.46 -7.71 24.62
C ILE A 306 -19.54 -7.52 25.83
N PRO A 307 -19.99 -7.93 27.04
CA PRO A 307 -19.17 -7.92 28.23
C PRO A 307 -18.01 -8.90 28.09
N PRO A 308 -16.93 -8.67 28.83
CA PRO A 308 -15.75 -9.52 28.75
C PRO A 308 -16.03 -10.82 29.49
N ASP A 309 -15.94 -11.95 28.80
CA ASP A 309 -15.93 -13.26 29.47
C ASP A 309 -14.65 -13.48 30.30
N ALA A 310 -13.63 -12.60 30.20
CA ALA A 310 -12.29 -12.85 30.76
C ALA A 310 -11.63 -11.72 31.58
N GLN A 311 -12.03 -10.44 31.49
CA GLN A 311 -11.39 -9.34 32.25
C GLN A 311 -12.41 -8.26 32.66
N PRO A 312 -12.66 -8.01 33.96
CA PRO A 312 -13.60 -6.99 34.40
C PRO A 312 -13.25 -5.60 33.84
N GLY A 313 -14.12 -5.07 32.97
CA GLY A 313 -14.09 -3.68 32.48
C GLY A 313 -13.61 -3.45 31.05
N GLU A 314 -13.13 -4.46 30.34
CA GLU A 314 -12.91 -4.39 28.89
C GLU A 314 -14.08 -5.01 28.13
N GLY A 315 -14.28 -4.74 26.84
CA GLY A 315 -15.16 -5.55 26.02
C GLY A 315 -15.38 -4.93 24.65
N PHE A 316 -16.47 -5.29 23.97
CA PHE A 316 -16.60 -5.03 22.54
C PHE A 316 -17.89 -4.30 22.19
N GLU A 317 -17.77 -3.23 21.42
CA GLU A 317 -18.88 -2.60 20.71
C GLU A 317 -19.01 -3.26 19.33
N LEU A 318 -20.18 -3.84 19.07
CA LEU A 318 -20.56 -4.40 17.78
C LEU A 318 -21.40 -3.39 17.03
N ARG A 319 -20.99 -3.07 15.80
CA ARG A 319 -21.71 -2.14 14.93
C ARG A 319 -21.90 -2.72 13.54
N VAL A 320 -23.13 -2.68 13.02
CA VAL A 320 -23.41 -3.09 11.64
C VAL A 320 -22.76 -2.12 10.66
N VAL A 321 -22.02 -2.66 9.69
CA VAL A 321 -21.37 -1.87 8.64
C VAL A 321 -22.38 -1.55 7.54
N GLN A 322 -22.53 -0.28 7.19
CA GLN A 322 -23.50 0.17 6.18
C GLN A 322 -23.12 -0.23 4.74
N ARG A 323 -21.82 -0.34 4.45
CA ARG A 323 -21.28 -0.82 3.16
C ARG A 323 -20.54 -2.13 3.39
N SER A 324 -21.19 -3.23 3.04
CA SER A 324 -20.68 -4.57 3.29
C SER A 324 -19.78 -5.07 2.15
N SER A 325 -18.46 -5.06 2.32
CA SER A 325 -17.54 -5.70 1.37
C SER A 325 -17.39 -7.20 1.64
N LEU A 326 -17.54 -7.64 2.89
CA LEU A 326 -17.40 -9.06 3.27
C LEU A 326 -18.62 -9.92 2.91
N VAL A 327 -19.83 -9.32 2.88
CA VAL A 327 -21.06 -10.05 2.51
C VAL A 327 -20.99 -10.54 1.06
N ALA A 328 -20.38 -9.75 0.16
CA ALA A 328 -20.18 -10.15 -1.23
C ALA A 328 -19.27 -11.39 -1.34
N LEU A 329 -18.18 -11.43 -0.55
CA LEU A 329 -17.25 -12.56 -0.51
C LEU A 329 -17.91 -13.87 -0.07
N ASN A 330 -19.01 -13.82 0.70
CA ASN A 330 -19.73 -15.04 1.09
C ASN A 330 -20.38 -15.77 -0.10
N ARG A 331 -20.54 -15.10 -1.24
CA ARG A 331 -21.03 -15.71 -2.48
C ARG A 331 -19.93 -16.33 -3.33
N ILE A 332 -18.68 -16.05 -3.00
CA ILE A 332 -17.51 -16.53 -3.73
C ILE A 332 -17.08 -17.87 -3.15
N SER A 333 -16.66 -18.76 -4.05
CA SER A 333 -16.17 -20.08 -3.68
C SER A 333 -14.87 -19.97 -2.87
N PRO A 334 -14.63 -20.84 -1.87
CA PRO A 334 -13.35 -20.96 -1.21
C PRO A 334 -12.18 -21.18 -2.16
N LEU A 335 -10.99 -20.79 -1.72
CA LEU A 335 -9.77 -20.90 -2.53
C LEU A 335 -9.52 -22.34 -2.99
N SER A 336 -9.80 -23.36 -2.16
CA SER A 336 -9.64 -24.76 -2.56
C SER A 336 -10.52 -25.17 -3.75
N ILE A 337 -11.75 -24.65 -3.85
CA ILE A 337 -12.65 -24.90 -4.99
C ILE A 337 -12.16 -24.14 -6.22
N LEU A 338 -11.69 -22.90 -6.04
CA LEU A 338 -11.13 -22.11 -7.13
C LEU A 338 -9.89 -22.77 -7.72
N LEU A 339 -8.96 -23.24 -6.88
CA LEU A 339 -7.76 -23.97 -7.32
C LEU A 339 -8.12 -25.29 -8.03
N ALA A 340 -9.14 -26.01 -7.54
CA ALA A 340 -9.58 -27.24 -8.18
C ALA A 340 -10.27 -27.02 -9.54
N SER A 341 -10.86 -25.85 -9.77
CA SER A 341 -11.61 -25.52 -11.00
C SER A 341 -10.83 -24.65 -11.99
N GLN A 342 -9.84 -23.90 -11.52
CA GLN A 342 -8.92 -23.09 -12.31
C GLN A 342 -7.50 -23.59 -12.04
N PRO A 343 -6.91 -24.38 -12.96
CA PRO A 343 -5.65 -25.07 -12.67
C PRO A 343 -4.49 -24.12 -12.36
N ARG A 344 -4.56 -22.85 -12.79
CA ARG A 344 -3.59 -21.81 -12.40
C ARG A 344 -4.23 -20.43 -12.34
N PHE A 345 -4.11 -19.77 -11.19
CA PHE A 345 -4.22 -18.31 -11.13
C PHE A 345 -3.12 -17.70 -12.03
N ASN A 346 -3.40 -16.58 -12.68
CA ASN A 346 -2.29 -15.86 -13.31
C ASN A 346 -1.32 -15.37 -12.22
N ALA A 347 -0.04 -15.23 -12.57
CA ALA A 347 1.03 -14.91 -11.60
C ALA A 347 0.70 -13.66 -10.78
N ARG A 348 0.05 -12.66 -11.39
CA ARG A 348 -0.35 -11.42 -10.73
C ARG A 348 -1.42 -11.65 -9.64
N GLN A 349 -2.47 -12.39 -9.95
CA GLN A 349 -3.55 -12.72 -9.00
C GLN A 349 -3.01 -13.57 -7.86
N MET A 350 -2.18 -14.58 -8.19
CA MET A 350 -1.48 -15.42 -7.22
C MET A 350 -0.67 -14.57 -6.23
N LEU A 351 0.16 -13.66 -6.74
CA LEU A 351 0.96 -12.76 -5.89
C LEU A 351 0.08 -11.84 -5.03
N ALA A 352 -0.97 -11.26 -5.60
CA ALA A 352 -1.85 -10.34 -4.85
C ALA A 352 -2.61 -11.04 -3.71
N VAL A 353 -3.07 -12.27 -3.92
CA VAL A 353 -3.67 -13.12 -2.87
C VAL A 353 -2.63 -13.47 -1.82
N ALA A 354 -1.43 -13.90 -2.23
CA ALA A 354 -0.35 -14.27 -1.31
C ALA A 354 0.08 -13.10 -0.42
N VAL A 355 0.27 -11.90 -0.99
CA VAL A 355 0.58 -10.68 -0.24
C VAL A 355 -0.50 -10.41 0.80
N SER A 356 -1.77 -10.50 0.42
CA SER A 356 -2.88 -10.24 1.34
C SER A 356 -2.99 -11.29 2.45
N LEU A 357 -2.65 -12.55 2.16
CA LEU A 357 -2.54 -13.61 3.17
C LEU A 357 -1.38 -13.37 4.12
N VAL A 358 -0.21 -12.99 3.62
CA VAL A 358 0.98 -12.68 4.43
C VAL A 358 0.72 -11.47 5.32
N GLU A 359 0.19 -10.37 4.77
CA GLU A 359 -0.15 -9.17 5.55
C GLU A 359 -1.24 -9.48 6.60
N GLY A 360 -2.26 -10.25 6.22
CA GLY A 360 -3.36 -10.64 7.11
C GLY A 360 -2.90 -11.56 8.24
N CYS A 361 -2.14 -12.62 7.93
CA CYS A 361 -1.64 -13.56 8.93
C CYS A 361 -0.68 -12.90 9.94
N HIS A 362 0.10 -11.90 9.51
CA HIS A 362 0.95 -11.14 10.43
C HIS A 362 0.15 -10.52 11.59
N ARG A 363 -1.05 -9.99 11.31
CA ARG A 363 -1.91 -9.35 12.31
C ARG A 363 -2.45 -10.35 13.34
N PHE A 364 -2.64 -11.61 12.95
CA PHE A 364 -3.33 -12.63 13.75
C PHE A 364 -2.44 -13.78 14.21
N LEU A 365 -1.13 -13.72 13.95
CA LEU A 365 -0.18 -14.75 14.37
C LEU A 365 -0.21 -14.98 15.89
N GLY A 366 -0.34 -16.23 16.31
CA GLY A 366 -0.49 -16.66 17.70
C GLY A 366 -1.94 -16.68 18.21
N THR A 367 -2.90 -16.14 17.47
CA THR A 367 -4.32 -16.18 17.84
C THR A 367 -4.96 -17.51 17.42
N PRO A 368 -6.02 -17.99 18.10
CA PRO A 368 -6.71 -19.21 17.70
C PRO A 368 -7.32 -19.17 16.28
N TRP A 369 -7.58 -17.97 15.74
CA TRP A 369 -8.11 -17.79 14.38
C TRP A 369 -7.28 -18.48 13.32
N LEU A 370 -5.96 -18.36 13.37
CA LEU A 370 -5.09 -18.96 12.36
C LEU A 370 -5.00 -20.50 12.47
N ASN A 371 -5.59 -21.13 13.50
CA ASN A 371 -5.75 -22.58 13.52
C ASN A 371 -6.75 -23.05 12.45
N HIS A 372 -7.63 -22.16 11.99
CA HIS A 372 -8.58 -22.41 10.91
C HIS A 372 -7.98 -22.13 9.52
N LEU A 373 -6.73 -21.66 9.43
CA LEU A 373 -6.08 -21.35 8.15
C LEU A 373 -5.94 -22.61 7.30
N ASP A 374 -6.68 -22.61 6.20
CA ASP A 374 -6.81 -23.68 5.22
C ASP A 374 -7.42 -23.06 3.93
N SER A 375 -7.03 -23.54 2.75
CA SER A 375 -7.59 -23.04 1.49
C SER A 375 -9.09 -23.28 1.37
N SER A 376 -9.67 -24.24 2.09
CA SER A 376 -11.14 -24.42 2.17
C SER A 376 -11.86 -23.33 2.97
N ASN A 377 -11.13 -22.61 3.82
CA ASN A 377 -11.69 -21.60 4.72
C ASN A 377 -11.35 -20.18 4.28
N VAL A 378 -10.41 -20.03 3.34
CA VAL A 378 -10.01 -18.74 2.78
C VAL A 378 -10.89 -18.41 1.59
N ARG A 379 -11.42 -17.19 1.58
CA ARG A 379 -12.10 -16.58 0.43
C ARG A 379 -11.53 -15.20 0.20
N GLY A 380 -11.43 -14.81 -1.06
CA GLY A 380 -11.01 -13.46 -1.39
C GLY A 380 -11.51 -13.03 -2.74
N GLU A 381 -11.57 -11.71 -2.91
CA GLU A 381 -11.87 -11.08 -4.17
C GLU A 381 -11.00 -9.84 -4.33
N GLN A 382 -10.64 -9.58 -5.57
CA GLN A 382 -9.99 -8.35 -5.95
C GLN A 382 -11.01 -7.22 -6.01
N ASP A 383 -10.76 -6.14 -5.29
CA ASP A 383 -11.56 -4.93 -5.42
C ASP A 383 -11.34 -4.31 -6.82
N PRO A 384 -12.42 -4.01 -7.58
CA PRO A 384 -12.32 -3.59 -8.98
C PRO A 384 -11.51 -2.30 -9.17
N ASP A 385 -11.58 -1.39 -8.20
CA ASP A 385 -11.03 -0.05 -8.27
C ASP A 385 -9.58 0.02 -7.76
N SER A 386 -9.28 -0.66 -6.66
CA SER A 386 -7.96 -0.64 -6.02
C SER A 386 -7.04 -1.76 -6.44
N LYS A 387 -7.57 -2.81 -7.08
CA LYS A 387 -6.85 -4.06 -7.42
C LYS A 387 -6.25 -4.80 -6.22
N ALA A 388 -6.47 -4.31 -5.01
CA ALA A 388 -6.12 -4.98 -3.78
C ALA A 388 -7.14 -6.08 -3.45
N TRP A 389 -6.70 -7.12 -2.75
CA TRP A 389 -7.58 -8.23 -2.38
C TRP A 389 -8.16 -8.03 -0.99
N THR A 390 -9.48 -8.17 -0.89
CA THR A 390 -10.12 -8.39 0.41
C THR A 390 -10.14 -9.89 0.66
N VAL A 391 -9.59 -10.33 1.79
CA VAL A 391 -9.45 -11.73 2.16
C VAL A 391 -10.13 -11.99 3.50
N MET A 392 -10.96 -13.02 3.56
CA MET A 392 -11.61 -13.48 4.78
C MET A 392 -11.33 -14.94 5.08
N LEU A 393 -11.32 -15.27 6.36
CA LEU A 393 -11.08 -16.59 6.92
C LEU A 393 -12.30 -17.07 7.70
N ALA A 394 -12.89 -18.18 7.29
CA ALA A 394 -13.96 -18.84 8.05
C ALA A 394 -13.42 -19.52 9.31
N ALA A 395 -14.13 -19.40 10.43
CA ALA A 395 -13.90 -20.17 11.66
C ALA A 395 -14.43 -21.62 11.55
N ALA A 396 -14.12 -22.32 10.46
CA ALA A 396 -14.62 -23.66 10.18
C ALA A 396 -13.51 -24.72 10.35
N PRO A 397 -13.85 -26.00 10.54
CA PRO A 397 -12.88 -27.09 10.47
C PRO A 397 -12.24 -27.17 9.06
N GLY A 398 -10.91 -27.11 8.98
CA GLY A 398 -10.17 -27.33 7.72
C GLY A 398 -9.84 -28.80 7.46
N ASN A 399 -8.76 -29.06 6.72
CA ASN A 399 -8.27 -30.40 6.45
C ASN A 399 -7.93 -31.13 7.76
N ARG A 400 -8.70 -32.20 8.04
CA ARG A 400 -8.59 -32.99 9.28
C ARG A 400 -7.24 -33.68 9.39
N ASN A 401 -6.70 -34.20 8.29
CA ASN A 401 -5.43 -34.93 8.28
C ASN A 401 -4.27 -33.99 8.61
N VAL A 402 -4.25 -32.79 8.01
CA VAL A 402 -3.27 -31.76 8.34
C VAL A 402 -3.40 -31.36 9.81
N THR A 403 -4.62 -31.11 10.28
CA THR A 403 -4.87 -30.73 11.68
C THR A 403 -4.41 -31.80 12.67
N GLN A 404 -4.66 -33.07 12.36
CA GLN A 404 -4.23 -34.20 13.17
C GLN A 404 -2.71 -34.33 13.20
N ALA A 405 -2.03 -34.24 12.05
CA ALA A 405 -0.57 -34.31 11.97
C ALA A 405 0.11 -33.19 12.77
N LEU A 406 -0.40 -31.95 12.68
CA LEU A 406 0.11 -30.82 13.47
C LEU A 406 -0.09 -31.01 14.98
N ALA A 407 -1.23 -31.58 15.38
CA ALA A 407 -1.49 -31.93 16.78
C ALA A 407 -0.58 -33.07 17.27
N GLN A 408 -0.36 -34.09 16.44
CA GLN A 408 0.58 -35.18 16.71
C GLN A 408 1.99 -34.65 16.90
N PHE A 409 2.49 -33.83 15.96
CA PHE A 409 3.81 -33.20 16.07
C PHE A 409 3.98 -32.37 17.34
N SER A 410 2.96 -31.57 17.70
CA SER A 410 2.99 -30.73 18.91
C SER A 410 2.97 -31.55 20.21
N SER A 411 2.35 -32.73 20.19
CA SER A 411 2.22 -33.60 21.37
C SER A 411 3.40 -34.57 21.57
N GLN A 412 4.34 -34.65 20.63
CA GLN A 412 5.56 -35.45 20.77
C GLN A 412 6.36 -35.07 22.03
N ALA A 413 7.01 -36.05 22.65
CA ALA A 413 7.71 -35.86 23.93
C ALA A 413 8.78 -34.75 23.90
N SER A 414 9.47 -34.59 22.78
CA SER A 414 10.47 -33.52 22.55
C SER A 414 9.85 -32.11 22.50
N ASN A 415 8.57 -32.02 22.13
CA ASN A 415 7.86 -30.79 21.81
C ASN A 415 6.82 -30.40 22.85
N ARG A 416 6.34 -31.35 23.67
CA ARG A 416 5.23 -31.18 24.62
C ARG A 416 5.40 -30.03 25.63
N ARG A 417 6.64 -29.60 25.90
CA ARG A 417 6.93 -28.48 26.80
C ARG A 417 7.01 -27.12 26.10
N ARG A 418 6.84 -27.06 24.78
CA ARG A 418 6.97 -25.84 23.96
C ARG A 418 5.60 -25.41 23.46
N ASP A 419 5.38 -24.10 23.40
CA ASP A 419 4.25 -23.55 22.66
C ASP A 419 4.64 -23.44 21.18
N LEU A 420 4.13 -24.37 20.36
CA LEU A 420 4.39 -24.43 18.92
C LEU A 420 3.25 -23.82 18.10
N ARG A 421 2.35 -23.06 18.73
CA ARG A 421 1.17 -22.50 18.06
C ARG A 421 1.56 -21.67 16.84
N GLN A 422 2.49 -20.72 16.99
CA GLN A 422 2.93 -19.88 15.86
C GLN A 422 3.58 -20.70 14.75
N HIS A 423 4.39 -21.72 15.09
CA HIS A 423 5.00 -22.63 14.11
C HIS A 423 3.95 -23.36 13.29
N THR A 424 2.94 -23.96 13.94
CA THR A 424 1.88 -24.66 13.22
C THR A 424 1.04 -23.74 12.34
N GLN A 425 0.87 -22.48 12.73
CA GLN A 425 0.15 -21.47 11.94
C GLN A 425 0.96 -20.97 10.74
N LEU A 426 2.27 -20.79 10.91
CA LEU A 426 3.19 -20.51 9.82
C LEU A 426 3.24 -21.66 8.83
N TYR A 427 3.32 -22.89 9.32
CA TYR A 427 3.27 -24.08 8.47
C TYR A 427 1.97 -24.15 7.65
N ARG A 428 0.82 -23.84 8.26
CA ARG A 428 -0.47 -23.74 7.54
C ARG A 428 -0.45 -22.66 6.47
N LEU A 429 0.15 -21.50 6.74
CA LEU A 429 0.32 -20.45 5.73
C LEU A 429 1.17 -20.97 4.57
N GLY A 430 2.27 -21.66 4.86
CA GLY A 430 3.12 -22.31 3.86
C GLY A 430 2.37 -23.28 2.96
N ILE A 431 1.48 -24.11 3.54
CA ILE A 431 0.59 -25.00 2.78
C ILE A 431 -0.29 -24.18 1.83
N VAL A 432 -1.01 -23.18 2.34
CA VAL A 432 -1.94 -22.40 1.50
C VAL A 432 -1.20 -21.66 0.37
N LEU A 433 0.00 -21.14 0.63
CA LEU A 433 0.85 -20.52 -0.39
C LEU A 433 1.34 -21.53 -1.43
N ALA A 434 1.75 -22.73 -1.01
CA ALA A 434 2.16 -23.80 -1.93
C ALA A 434 1.00 -24.26 -2.82
N GLU A 435 -0.19 -24.46 -2.23
CA GLU A 435 -1.41 -24.82 -2.98
C GLU A 435 -1.77 -23.75 -4.01
N LEU A 436 -1.62 -22.47 -3.64
CA LEU A 436 -1.89 -21.33 -4.49
C LEU A 436 -0.93 -21.25 -5.69
N ALA A 437 0.36 -21.50 -5.47
CA ALA A 437 1.37 -21.45 -6.53
C ALA A 437 1.32 -22.66 -7.46
N LEU A 438 1.19 -23.86 -6.90
CA LEU A 438 1.24 -25.12 -7.66
C LEU A 438 -0.11 -25.47 -8.30
N GLY A 439 -1.21 -24.86 -7.85
CA GLY A 439 -2.56 -25.22 -8.29
C GLY A 439 -2.99 -26.62 -7.84
N SER A 440 -2.23 -27.23 -6.91
CA SER A 440 -2.46 -28.58 -6.40
C SER A 440 -2.75 -28.55 -4.91
N LEU A 441 -3.76 -29.30 -4.46
CA LEU A 441 -4.20 -29.31 -3.07
C LEU A 441 -3.43 -30.33 -2.24
N VAL A 442 -3.16 -30.00 -0.97
CA VAL A 442 -2.62 -30.94 0.01
C VAL A 442 -3.72 -31.92 0.43
N THR A 443 -3.41 -33.20 0.29
CA THR A 443 -4.32 -34.29 0.66
C THR A 443 -4.19 -34.62 2.15
N TYR A 444 -2.96 -34.78 2.63
CA TYR A 444 -2.64 -34.95 4.04
C TYR A 444 -1.23 -34.45 4.38
N ALA A 445 -0.99 -34.26 5.67
CA ALA A 445 0.35 -34.05 6.21
C ALA A 445 0.73 -35.27 7.07
N ASP A 446 2.02 -35.56 7.16
CA ASP A 446 2.57 -36.64 7.98
C ASP A 446 3.62 -36.09 8.93
N ALA A 447 3.46 -36.39 10.22
CA ALA A 447 4.41 -36.01 11.25
C ALA A 447 5.43 -37.13 11.43
N SER A 448 6.71 -36.84 11.16
CA SER A 448 7.81 -37.78 11.33
C SER A 448 7.78 -38.39 12.73
N SER A 449 7.82 -39.72 12.79
CA SER A 449 7.95 -40.49 14.02
C SER A 449 9.39 -40.60 14.50
N ASP A 450 10.37 -40.17 13.69
CA ASP A 450 11.79 -40.21 14.05
C ASP A 450 12.17 -39.00 14.94
N PRO A 451 12.57 -39.21 16.20
CA PRO A 451 13.03 -38.14 17.08
C PRO A 451 14.30 -37.44 16.57
N ARG A 452 15.08 -38.08 15.68
CA ARG A 452 16.32 -37.56 15.13
C ARG A 452 16.09 -36.61 13.94
N ALA A 453 14.97 -36.75 13.25
CA ALA A 453 14.53 -35.89 12.16
C ALA A 453 13.05 -35.50 12.38
N PRO A 454 12.74 -34.72 13.44
CA PRO A 454 11.38 -34.25 13.68
C PRO A 454 11.02 -33.29 12.55
N GLY A 455 9.94 -33.60 11.85
CA GLY A 455 9.50 -32.91 10.65
C GLY A 455 8.02 -33.14 10.40
N VAL A 456 7.36 -32.22 9.71
CA VAL A 456 6.05 -32.49 9.08
C VAL A 456 6.28 -32.41 7.58
N SER A 457 5.92 -33.46 6.84
CA SER A 457 5.92 -33.48 5.37
C SER A 457 4.49 -33.42 4.85
N VAL A 458 4.28 -33.05 3.59
CA VAL A 458 2.94 -33.07 2.97
C VAL A 458 2.89 -33.96 1.74
N VAL A 459 1.68 -34.41 1.43
CA VAL A 459 1.38 -35.15 0.21
C VAL A 459 0.37 -34.35 -0.61
N MET A 460 0.75 -33.99 -1.82
CA MET A 460 -0.06 -33.18 -2.72
C MET A 460 -0.79 -34.06 -3.73
N ARG A 461 -1.95 -33.60 -4.21
CA ARG A 461 -2.87 -34.39 -5.03
C ARG A 461 -2.28 -34.84 -6.36
N ASP A 462 -1.56 -33.96 -7.04
CA ASP A 462 -1.10 -34.18 -8.42
C ASP A 462 0.33 -34.76 -8.48
N TYR A 463 0.90 -35.09 -7.32
CA TYR A 463 2.20 -35.75 -7.17
C TYR A 463 2.01 -37.27 -7.05
N ALA A 464 3.11 -38.04 -7.06
CA ALA A 464 2.99 -39.49 -7.04
C ALA A 464 2.25 -39.94 -5.76
N PRO A 465 1.31 -40.90 -5.86
CA PRO A 465 0.52 -41.31 -4.69
C PRO A 465 1.40 -41.74 -3.51
N GLY A 466 1.25 -41.04 -2.39
CA GLY A 466 2.02 -41.30 -1.16
C GLY A 466 3.42 -40.70 -1.13
N GLU A 467 3.82 -39.97 -2.17
CA GLU A 467 5.06 -39.19 -2.20
C GLU A 467 5.01 -38.09 -1.14
N ARG A 468 6.01 -38.12 -0.24
CA ARG A 468 6.13 -37.17 0.85
C ARG A 468 7.10 -36.10 0.41
N LEU A 469 6.61 -34.87 0.34
CA LEU A 469 7.40 -33.72 -0.02
C LEU A 469 7.80 -32.96 1.23
N ASP A 470 9.08 -32.65 1.34
CA ASP A 470 9.60 -31.76 2.36
C ASP A 470 9.53 -30.28 1.89
N ALA A 471 9.97 -29.35 2.75
CA ALA A 471 9.90 -27.93 2.44
C ALA A 471 10.77 -27.55 1.24
N GLY A 472 11.91 -28.23 1.05
CA GLY A 472 12.83 -28.00 -0.06
C GLY A 472 12.26 -28.51 -1.39
N ASP A 473 11.67 -29.72 -1.38
CA ASP A 473 11.00 -30.29 -2.55
C ASP A 473 9.88 -29.37 -3.05
N ILE A 474 9.07 -28.86 -2.13
CA ILE A 474 7.94 -27.97 -2.46
C ILE A 474 8.46 -26.61 -2.90
N ALA A 475 9.47 -26.06 -2.23
CA ALA A 475 10.05 -24.78 -2.60
C ALA A 475 10.65 -24.82 -4.01
N GLY A 476 11.38 -25.89 -4.36
CA GLY A 476 11.91 -26.08 -5.71
C GLY A 476 10.81 -26.14 -6.77
N ALA A 477 9.75 -26.91 -6.52
CA ALA A 477 8.60 -26.96 -7.43
C ALA A 477 7.89 -25.61 -7.56
N VAL A 478 7.82 -24.84 -6.47
CA VAL A 478 7.24 -23.49 -6.46
C VAL A 478 8.15 -22.50 -7.20
N GLU A 479 9.47 -22.62 -7.07
CA GLU A 479 10.45 -21.76 -7.74
C GLU A 479 10.31 -21.86 -9.26
N ASP A 480 10.16 -23.08 -9.78
CA ASP A 480 9.97 -23.36 -11.20
C ASP A 480 8.71 -22.68 -11.79
N VAL A 481 7.69 -22.42 -10.97
CA VAL A 481 6.37 -21.93 -11.43
C VAL A 481 6.13 -20.47 -11.06
N ALA A 482 6.56 -20.04 -9.88
CA ALA A 482 6.25 -18.76 -9.25
C ALA A 482 7.48 -17.89 -8.96
N GLY A 483 8.69 -18.42 -9.18
CA GLY A 483 9.96 -17.73 -8.98
C GLY A 483 10.50 -17.79 -7.56
N GLU A 484 11.79 -17.46 -7.44
CA GLU A 484 12.61 -17.60 -6.22
C GLU A 484 12.00 -16.87 -5.00
N THR A 485 11.55 -15.63 -5.15
CA THR A 485 10.99 -14.88 -4.02
C THR A 485 9.77 -15.56 -3.43
N TYR A 486 8.87 -16.10 -4.26
CA TYR A 486 7.68 -16.80 -3.77
C TYR A 486 8.06 -18.14 -3.13
N ALA A 487 8.97 -18.89 -3.76
CA ALA A 487 9.52 -20.12 -3.20
C ALA A 487 10.10 -19.89 -1.80
N SER A 488 10.83 -18.79 -1.60
CA SER A 488 11.39 -18.42 -0.30
C SER A 488 10.32 -18.21 0.79
N PHE A 489 9.11 -17.75 0.43
CA PHE A 489 8.00 -17.60 1.37
C PHE A 489 7.47 -18.95 1.82
N VAL A 490 7.24 -19.85 0.85
CA VAL A 490 6.77 -21.22 1.09
C VAL A 490 7.79 -21.98 1.93
N GLU A 491 9.06 -21.93 1.52
CA GLU A 491 10.17 -22.57 2.21
C GLU A 491 10.26 -22.10 3.66
N PHE A 492 10.30 -20.79 3.90
CA PHE A 492 10.38 -20.24 5.26
C PHE A 492 9.23 -20.74 6.14
N CYS A 493 8.01 -20.73 5.62
CA CYS A 493 6.83 -21.16 6.34
C CYS A 493 6.84 -22.66 6.67
N LEU A 494 7.16 -23.52 5.70
CA LEU A 494 7.17 -24.97 5.89
C LEU A 494 8.36 -25.44 6.74
N ASN A 495 9.52 -24.79 6.62
CA ASN A 495 10.70 -25.10 7.44
C ASN A 495 10.48 -24.83 8.94
N THR A 496 9.44 -24.09 9.34
CA THR A 496 9.14 -23.87 10.77
C THR A 496 8.92 -25.16 11.56
N LEU A 497 8.52 -26.25 10.91
CA LEU A 497 8.34 -27.57 11.53
C LEU A 497 9.36 -28.62 11.06
N GLN A 498 10.31 -28.26 10.19
CA GLN A 498 11.32 -29.19 9.66
C GLN A 498 12.76 -28.80 10.07
N ASP A 499 13.02 -27.53 10.38
CA ASP A 499 14.30 -27.07 10.92
C ASP A 499 14.27 -26.99 12.45
N ARG A 500 15.17 -27.73 13.09
CA ARG A 500 15.36 -27.72 14.55
C ARG A 500 15.66 -26.35 15.13
N ARG A 501 16.35 -25.46 14.39
CA ARG A 501 16.63 -24.08 14.84
C ARG A 501 15.35 -23.28 14.91
N MET A 502 14.51 -23.39 13.89
CA MET A 502 13.20 -22.74 13.84
C MET A 502 12.27 -23.29 14.93
N ILE A 503 12.25 -24.60 15.15
CA ILE A 503 11.44 -25.22 16.23
C ILE A 503 11.90 -24.77 17.64
N GLN A 504 13.14 -24.31 17.80
CA GLN A 504 13.65 -23.78 19.07
C GLN A 504 13.31 -22.31 19.30
N GLN A 505 12.92 -21.60 18.24
CA GLN A 505 12.57 -20.20 18.30
C GLN A 505 11.23 -19.98 19.02
N ARG A 506 11.16 -18.93 19.85
CA ARG A 506 9.98 -18.61 20.67
C ARG A 506 9.09 -17.52 20.08
N ASP A 507 9.66 -16.64 19.26
CA ASP A 507 8.96 -15.52 18.63
C ASP A 507 9.48 -15.38 17.21
N PHE A 508 8.58 -15.37 16.23
CA PHE A 508 8.90 -15.18 14.82
C PHE A 508 8.54 -13.79 14.31
N THR A 509 8.13 -12.86 15.17
CA THR A 509 7.62 -11.56 14.70
C THR A 509 8.65 -10.84 13.83
N GLN A 510 9.93 -10.83 14.21
CA GLN A 510 10.98 -10.18 13.42
C GLN A 510 11.30 -10.94 12.13
N GLU A 511 11.51 -12.26 12.17
CA GLU A 511 11.77 -13.03 10.95
C GLU A 511 10.58 -13.05 10.00
N TYR A 512 9.35 -13.01 10.51
CA TYR A 512 8.15 -12.85 9.69
C TYR A 512 8.20 -11.52 8.95
N GLU A 513 8.50 -10.42 9.66
CA GLU A 513 8.62 -9.09 9.06
C GLU A 513 9.71 -9.11 7.96
N ASP A 514 10.89 -9.62 8.27
CA ASP A 514 12.05 -9.56 7.38
C ASP A 514 11.97 -10.52 6.19
N ARG A 515 11.47 -11.75 6.39
CA ARG A 515 11.47 -12.80 5.35
C ARG A 515 10.16 -12.93 4.57
N LEU A 516 9.05 -12.45 5.12
CA LEU A 516 7.74 -12.51 4.43
C LEU A 516 7.17 -11.12 4.16
N LEU A 517 7.00 -10.29 5.19
CA LEU A 517 6.20 -9.07 5.09
C LEU A 517 6.87 -7.99 4.23
N ASP A 518 8.12 -7.67 4.50
CA ASP A 518 8.85 -6.63 3.77
C ASP A 518 9.05 -7.01 2.29
N PRO A 519 9.44 -8.27 1.95
CA PRO A 519 9.43 -8.75 0.56
C PRO A 519 8.04 -8.73 -0.09
N ALA A 520 6.99 -9.14 0.61
CA ALA A 520 5.62 -9.11 0.10
C ALA A 520 5.14 -7.68 -0.20
N ARG A 521 5.49 -6.71 0.65
CA ARG A 521 5.24 -5.29 0.42
C ARG A 521 5.99 -4.78 -0.81
N ALA A 522 7.25 -5.16 -1.00
CA ALA A 522 8.00 -4.80 -2.20
C ALA A 522 7.36 -5.38 -3.49
N ILE A 523 6.87 -6.63 -3.46
CA ILE A 523 6.12 -7.23 -4.56
C ILE A 523 4.84 -6.44 -4.86
N LYS A 524 4.10 -6.06 -3.82
CA LYS A 524 2.88 -5.25 -3.94
C LYS A 524 3.16 -3.91 -4.62
N ASP A 525 4.23 -3.23 -4.23
CA ASP A 525 4.62 -1.95 -4.82
C ASP A 525 4.94 -2.12 -6.32
N LEU A 526 5.59 -3.21 -6.72
CA LEU A 526 5.84 -3.53 -8.12
C LEU A 526 4.54 -3.83 -8.90
N ILE A 527 3.60 -4.55 -8.30
CA ILE A 527 2.28 -4.83 -8.88
C ILE A 527 1.53 -3.51 -9.12
N ASP A 528 1.56 -2.59 -8.14
CA ASP A 528 0.87 -1.31 -8.21
C ASP A 528 1.54 -0.35 -9.23
N GLN A 529 2.87 -0.39 -9.37
CA GLN A 529 3.62 0.42 -10.35
C GLN A 529 3.40 -0.04 -11.79
N ALA A 530 3.24 -1.34 -12.04
CA ALA A 530 3.03 -1.87 -13.39
C ALA A 530 1.65 -1.52 -14.00
N GLU A 531 0.73 -0.91 -13.23
CA GLU A 531 -0.60 -0.48 -13.70
C GLU A 531 -0.70 1.01 -14.03
N GLN A 532 0.35 1.79 -13.75
CA GLN A 532 0.46 3.21 -14.12
C GLN A 532 1.17 3.37 -15.45
#